data_AF-A0A9E2AGN2-F1
#
_entry.id   AF-A0A9E2AGN2-F1
#
_cell.length_a   1.000
_cell.length_b   1.000
_cell.length_c   1.000
_cell.angle_alpha   90.00
_cell.angle_beta   90.00
_cell.angle_gamma   90.00
#
_symmetry.space_group_name_H-M   'P 1'
#
loop_
_entity.id
_entity.type
_entity.pdbx_description
1 polymer ?
#
loop_
_entity_poly.entity_id
_entity_poly.type
_entity_poly.pdbx_seq_one_letter_code
_entity_poly.pdbx_strand_id
1 'polypeptide(L)'
;QYPPFPGADQRPLYVYHYPDGEDIVEIQAQYIKDLFDSFEDVMAGNDYEDENTGYPSIIDVETFVDFFFVNEIGRNVDGYRLSTFFYKDKDSNGGKIKAGPVWDFNLAFGNANYCEGGNTAGWAYNFSDYCPEDFFAMPFWWPKLLSSDSFQAVTKERWQELRQGPLSTETILYIYDSLATEVADAAIRNFQRWPVLDIHIWPNAQVAGSIAAELQWTRTWIIDRLTWMDNQINSFVSDVFDVEFVSDFHIYPQPTSAEISLEFVPLKSGPAIMTIYNSLGQSLESLEMQLSRNTAFSTTLRPNFPHGYFIFQIIQNGQLIKSGKIIKH
;
A
#
# COMPACT_ATOMS: atom_id res chain seq x y z
N GLN A 1 17.75 -16.43 1.10
CA GLN A 1 16.53 -17.16 0.67
C GLN A 1 15.81 -17.82 1.82
N TYR A 2 14.82 -17.11 2.30
CA TYR A 2 13.89 -17.54 3.34
C TYR A 2 12.81 -18.49 2.77
N PRO A 3 12.28 -19.42 3.58
CA PRO A 3 11.11 -20.21 3.17
C PRO A 3 9.87 -19.29 3.07
N PRO A 4 8.89 -19.61 2.21
CA PRO A 4 7.65 -18.82 2.06
C PRO A 4 6.81 -18.78 3.35
N PHE A 5 6.91 -19.82 4.17
CA PHE A 5 6.29 -19.92 5.48
C PHE A 5 7.08 -20.90 6.36
N PRO A 6 6.94 -20.86 7.71
CA PRO A 6 7.66 -21.75 8.61
C PRO A 6 7.41 -23.23 8.28
N GLY A 7 8.49 -24.00 8.09
CA GLY A 7 8.41 -25.43 7.79
C GLY A 7 8.20 -25.80 6.32
N ALA A 8 8.17 -24.84 5.40
CA ALA A 8 8.09 -25.11 3.97
C ALA A 8 9.40 -25.73 3.42
N ASP A 9 9.27 -26.76 2.59
CA ASP A 9 10.40 -27.33 1.83
C ASP A 9 10.69 -26.54 0.55
N GLN A 10 9.67 -25.87 0.00
CA GLN A 10 9.77 -25.02 -1.19
C GLN A 10 10.47 -23.68 -0.90
N ARG A 11 11.04 -23.06 -1.93
CA ARG A 11 11.70 -21.75 -1.86
C ARG A 11 11.23 -20.85 -3.00
N PRO A 12 10.96 -19.56 -2.75
CA PRO A 12 10.67 -18.62 -3.82
C PRO A 12 11.83 -18.56 -4.81
N LEU A 13 11.49 -18.50 -6.10
CA LEU A 13 12.47 -18.45 -7.19
C LEU A 13 12.57 -17.01 -7.70
N TYR A 14 13.81 -16.51 -7.77
CA TYR A 14 14.14 -15.22 -8.36
C TYR A 14 14.92 -15.43 -9.64
N VAL A 15 14.58 -14.68 -10.69
CA VAL A 15 15.23 -14.74 -11.99
C VAL A 15 15.73 -13.36 -12.38
N TYR A 16 16.96 -13.28 -12.90
CA TYR A 16 17.51 -12.05 -13.45
C TYR A 16 16.88 -11.77 -14.82
N HIS A 17 16.09 -10.70 -14.91
CA HIS A 17 15.47 -10.29 -16.17
C HIS A 17 16.34 -9.30 -16.95
N TYR A 18 16.93 -8.31 -16.28
CA TYR A 18 17.84 -7.36 -16.91
C TYR A 18 18.97 -6.93 -15.97
N PRO A 19 20.25 -7.06 -16.38
CA PRO A 19 20.71 -7.85 -17.53
C PRO A 19 20.22 -9.30 -17.40
N ASP A 20 19.88 -9.93 -18.52
CA ASP A 20 19.38 -11.30 -18.50
C ASP A 20 20.50 -12.31 -18.18
N GLY A 21 20.15 -13.58 -18.04
CA GLY A 21 21.12 -14.62 -17.66
C GLY A 21 22.30 -14.81 -18.62
N GLU A 22 22.18 -14.41 -19.90
CA GLU A 22 23.27 -14.50 -20.87
C GLU A 22 24.22 -13.30 -20.78
N ASP A 23 23.70 -12.13 -20.42
CA ASP A 23 24.44 -10.88 -20.36
C ASP A 23 24.98 -10.52 -18.97
N ILE A 24 24.36 -11.03 -17.89
CA ILE A 24 24.69 -10.64 -16.53
C ILE A 24 26.08 -11.16 -16.12
N VAL A 25 26.93 -10.26 -15.63
CA VAL A 25 28.24 -10.64 -15.08
C VAL A 25 28.15 -10.93 -13.58
N GLU A 26 29.09 -11.72 -13.06
CA GLU A 26 29.10 -12.20 -11.67
C GLU A 26 28.94 -11.08 -10.63
N ILE A 27 29.63 -9.95 -10.80
CA ILE A 27 29.52 -8.81 -9.86
C ILE A 27 28.13 -8.17 -9.86
N GLN A 28 27.41 -8.18 -10.99
CA GLN A 28 26.04 -7.67 -11.08
C GLN A 28 25.05 -8.65 -10.46
N ALA A 29 25.20 -9.94 -10.75
CA ALA A 29 24.38 -11.00 -10.17
C ALA A 29 24.50 -11.03 -8.65
N GLN A 30 25.73 -10.92 -8.13
CA GLN A 30 26.00 -10.86 -6.70
C GLN A 30 25.39 -9.61 -6.06
N TYR A 31 25.54 -8.43 -6.69
CA TYR A 31 24.92 -7.20 -6.20
C TYR A 31 23.39 -7.31 -6.08
N ILE A 32 22.71 -7.83 -7.11
CA ILE A 32 21.25 -8.00 -7.09
C ILE A 32 20.84 -9.02 -6.03
N LYS A 33 21.60 -10.11 -5.91
CA LYS A 33 21.34 -11.14 -4.91
C LYS A 33 21.47 -10.57 -3.49
N ASP A 34 22.57 -9.88 -3.20
CA ASP A 34 22.82 -9.28 -1.87
C ASP A 34 21.78 -8.22 -1.51
N LEU A 35 21.32 -7.44 -2.50
CA LEU A 35 20.23 -6.49 -2.32
C LEU A 35 18.94 -7.17 -1.86
N PHE A 36 18.53 -8.26 -2.51
CA PHE A 36 17.31 -8.98 -2.13
C PHE A 36 17.49 -9.78 -0.84
N ASP A 37 18.64 -10.41 -0.61
CA ASP A 37 18.92 -11.08 0.67
C ASP A 37 18.86 -10.07 1.83
N SER A 38 19.45 -8.88 1.67
CA SER A 38 19.36 -7.82 2.70
C SER A 38 17.94 -7.33 2.93
N PHE A 39 17.11 -7.26 1.88
CA PHE A 39 15.70 -6.92 2.03
C PHE A 39 14.93 -8.02 2.78
N GLU A 40 15.15 -9.29 2.42
CA GLU A 40 14.53 -10.42 3.12
C GLU A 40 14.99 -10.49 4.59
N ASP A 41 16.26 -10.21 4.89
CA ASP A 41 16.80 -10.17 6.25
C ASP A 41 16.09 -9.11 7.10
N VAL A 42 15.91 -7.89 6.56
CA VAL A 42 15.17 -6.81 7.23
C VAL A 42 13.70 -7.20 7.43
N MET A 43 13.06 -7.76 6.40
CA MET A 43 11.68 -8.24 6.49
C MET A 43 11.53 -9.38 7.49
N ALA A 44 12.55 -10.21 7.72
CA ALA A 44 12.52 -11.26 8.73
C ALA A 44 12.66 -10.71 10.17
N GLY A 45 13.19 -9.50 10.35
CA GLY A 45 13.38 -8.84 11.63
C GLY A 45 12.09 -8.43 12.36
N ASN A 46 12.24 -8.06 13.63
CA ASN A 46 11.14 -7.56 14.47
C ASN A 46 10.80 -6.10 14.17
N ASP A 47 11.80 -5.27 13.91
CA ASP A 47 11.66 -3.83 13.65
C ASP A 47 11.57 -3.52 12.14
N TYR A 48 11.01 -4.47 11.36
CA TYR A 48 10.96 -4.38 9.90
C TYR A 48 10.15 -3.17 9.39
N GLU A 49 9.30 -2.57 10.24
CA GLU A 49 8.53 -1.36 9.93
C GLU A 49 9.22 -0.04 10.30
N ASP A 50 10.42 -0.07 10.91
CA ASP A 50 11.12 1.18 11.27
C ASP A 50 11.44 2.01 10.01
N GLU A 51 11.09 3.30 10.04
CA GLU A 51 11.24 4.20 8.89
C GLU A 51 12.67 4.28 8.32
N ASN A 52 13.69 4.14 9.19
CA ASN A 52 15.08 4.38 8.82
C ASN A 52 15.89 3.10 8.63
N THR A 53 15.44 2.00 9.23
CA THR A 53 16.18 0.73 9.26
C THR A 53 15.37 -0.46 8.77
N GLY A 54 14.06 -0.31 8.67
CA GLY A 54 13.12 -1.29 8.14
C GLY A 54 12.94 -1.20 6.62
N TYR A 55 11.89 -1.86 6.12
CA TYR A 55 11.55 -1.88 4.70
C TYR A 55 11.42 -0.48 4.06
N PRO A 56 10.93 0.58 4.74
CA PRO A 56 10.81 1.91 4.12
C PRO A 56 12.17 2.49 3.69
N SER A 57 13.27 2.05 4.31
CA SER A 57 14.62 2.46 3.93
C SER A 57 15.15 1.77 2.67
N ILE A 58 14.56 0.64 2.26
CA ILE A 58 15.03 -0.23 1.17
C ILE A 58 14.13 -0.15 -0.05
N ILE A 59 12.81 -0.08 0.14
CA ILE A 59 11.82 -0.08 -0.93
C ILE A 59 11.16 1.27 -1.12
N ASP A 60 10.76 1.55 -2.35
CA ASP A 60 9.86 2.65 -2.69
C ASP A 60 8.42 2.20 -2.42
N VAL A 61 7.93 2.50 -1.21
CA VAL A 61 6.67 2.00 -0.66
C VAL A 61 5.49 2.26 -1.59
N GLU A 62 5.41 3.46 -2.20
CA GLU A 62 4.33 3.83 -3.12
C GLU A 62 4.25 2.89 -4.32
N THR A 63 5.39 2.44 -4.85
CA THR A 63 5.38 1.50 -5.99
C THR A 63 4.86 0.13 -5.61
N PHE A 64 5.08 -0.31 -4.37
CA PHE A 64 4.54 -1.57 -3.85
C PHE A 64 3.03 -1.46 -3.59
N VAL A 65 2.56 -0.30 -3.11
CA VAL A 65 1.14 0.01 -2.93
C VAL A 65 0.42 0.03 -4.28
N ASP A 66 0.95 0.74 -5.28
CA ASP A 66 0.38 0.79 -6.62
C ASP A 66 0.41 -0.61 -7.29
N PHE A 67 1.49 -1.38 -7.10
CA PHE A 67 1.59 -2.76 -7.59
C PHE A 67 0.55 -3.68 -6.95
N PHE A 68 0.31 -3.55 -5.64
CA PHE A 68 -0.74 -4.24 -4.91
C PHE A 68 -2.11 -3.94 -5.51
N PHE A 69 -2.45 -2.66 -5.73
CA PHE A 69 -3.77 -2.32 -6.30
C PHE A 69 -4.01 -2.93 -7.67
N VAL A 70 -3.03 -2.83 -8.58
CA VAL A 70 -3.22 -3.33 -9.94
C VAL A 70 -3.41 -4.84 -9.95
N ASN A 71 -2.61 -5.59 -9.17
CA ASN A 71 -2.77 -7.04 -9.05
C ASN A 71 -4.08 -7.43 -8.34
N GLU A 72 -4.46 -6.73 -7.26
CA GLU A 72 -5.67 -7.07 -6.52
C GLU A 72 -6.96 -6.68 -7.25
N ILE A 73 -6.99 -5.59 -8.04
CA ILE A 73 -8.16 -5.26 -8.86
C ILE A 73 -8.48 -6.41 -9.82
N GLY A 74 -7.45 -7.00 -10.42
CA GLY A 74 -7.59 -8.19 -11.26
C GLY A 74 -7.68 -9.51 -10.48
N ARG A 75 -7.36 -9.51 -9.18
CA ARG A 75 -7.05 -10.72 -8.39
C ARG A 75 -6.13 -11.67 -9.17
N ASN A 76 -5.00 -11.15 -9.64
CA ASN A 76 -4.06 -11.90 -10.46
C ASN A 76 -3.41 -13.04 -9.65
N VAL A 77 -3.73 -14.30 -9.99
CA VAL A 77 -3.22 -15.51 -9.32
C VAL A 77 -1.69 -15.68 -9.44
N ASP A 78 -1.07 -15.00 -10.40
CA ASP A 78 0.37 -15.04 -10.63
C ASP A 78 1.13 -13.83 -10.06
N GLY A 79 0.39 -12.81 -9.62
CA GLY A 79 0.87 -11.44 -9.38
C GLY A 79 1.94 -11.27 -8.30
N TYR A 80 2.14 -12.27 -7.43
CA TYR A 80 3.09 -12.21 -6.30
C TYR A 80 4.19 -13.28 -6.33
N ARG A 81 4.25 -14.10 -7.39
CA ARG A 81 5.10 -15.31 -7.43
C ARG A 81 5.79 -15.57 -8.77
N LEU A 82 5.11 -15.32 -9.89
CA LEU A 82 5.60 -15.67 -11.23
C LEU A 82 5.80 -14.41 -12.07
N SER A 83 4.69 -13.73 -12.39
CA SER A 83 4.65 -12.53 -13.25
C SER A 83 4.91 -11.25 -12.45
N THR A 84 5.89 -11.31 -11.55
CA THR A 84 6.22 -10.26 -10.58
C THR A 84 7.60 -9.71 -10.88
N PHE A 85 7.66 -8.44 -11.27
CA PHE A 85 8.91 -7.76 -11.57
C PHE A 85 9.26 -6.76 -10.47
N PHE A 86 10.56 -6.59 -10.27
CA PHE A 86 11.12 -5.53 -9.46
C PHE A 86 12.28 -4.90 -10.21
N TYR A 87 12.48 -3.61 -9.99
CA TYR A 87 13.63 -2.90 -10.54
C TYR A 87 14.18 -1.94 -9.50
N LYS A 88 15.38 -1.43 -9.75
CA LYS A 88 16.02 -0.48 -8.87
C LYS A 88 16.82 0.53 -9.69
N ASP A 89 16.62 1.80 -9.39
CA ASP A 89 17.45 2.87 -9.90
C ASP A 89 18.85 2.84 -9.25
N LYS A 90 19.83 3.47 -9.92
CA LYS A 90 21.16 3.68 -9.33
C LYS A 90 21.05 4.36 -7.97
N ASP A 91 22.00 4.11 -7.07
CA ASP A 91 22.01 4.72 -5.73
C ASP A 91 22.03 6.26 -5.79
N SER A 92 22.65 6.83 -6.82
CA SER A 92 22.64 8.26 -7.10
C SER A 92 21.27 8.81 -7.53
N ASN A 93 20.28 7.96 -7.76
CA ASN A 93 18.92 8.28 -8.20
C ASN A 93 17.89 7.58 -7.29
N GLY A 94 18.03 7.75 -5.98
CA GLY A 94 17.09 7.24 -4.98
C GLY A 94 17.43 5.86 -4.43
N GLY A 95 17.96 4.95 -5.25
CA GLY A 95 18.53 3.68 -4.77
C GLY A 95 17.58 2.77 -4.01
N LYS A 96 16.27 2.85 -4.25
CA LYS A 96 15.27 1.98 -3.64
C LYS A 96 14.75 0.94 -4.62
N ILE A 97 14.38 -0.23 -4.10
CA ILE A 97 13.69 -1.27 -4.87
C ILE A 97 12.28 -0.78 -5.18
N LYS A 98 11.85 -0.95 -6.43
CA LYS A 98 10.52 -0.59 -6.91
C LYS A 98 9.81 -1.84 -7.42
N ALA A 99 8.53 -1.95 -7.10
CA ALA A 99 7.69 -3.03 -7.63
C ALA A 99 7.12 -2.66 -9.00
N GLY A 100 7.07 -3.64 -9.89
CA GLY A 100 6.62 -3.51 -11.26
C GLY A 100 7.74 -3.63 -12.31
N PRO A 101 7.40 -3.52 -13.61
CA PRO A 101 6.04 -3.36 -14.13
C PRO A 101 5.14 -4.56 -13.85
N VAL A 102 3.83 -4.35 -13.86
CA VAL A 102 2.85 -5.45 -13.78
C VAL A 102 2.82 -6.24 -15.08
N TRP A 103 2.49 -7.53 -15.00
CA TRP A 103 2.49 -8.42 -16.15
C TRP A 103 1.45 -9.55 -16.01
N ASP A 104 1.07 -10.12 -17.15
CA ASP A 104 0.25 -11.34 -17.31
C ASP A 104 -1.10 -11.36 -16.57
N PHE A 105 -2.11 -10.71 -17.16
CA PHE A 105 -3.48 -10.60 -16.61
C PHE A 105 -4.51 -11.46 -17.37
N ASN A 106 -4.05 -12.42 -18.19
CA ASN A 106 -4.93 -13.38 -18.87
C ASN A 106 -5.69 -14.31 -17.89
N LEU A 107 -5.15 -14.51 -16.68
CA LEU A 107 -5.74 -15.30 -15.58
C LEU A 107 -6.36 -14.44 -14.46
N ALA A 108 -6.55 -13.15 -14.74
CA ALA A 108 -7.17 -12.19 -13.84
C ALA A 108 -8.67 -12.02 -14.18
N PHE A 109 -9.34 -11.12 -13.46
CA PHE A 109 -10.74 -10.74 -13.68
C PHE A 109 -11.71 -11.92 -13.61
N GLY A 110 -11.43 -12.85 -12.70
CA GLY A 110 -12.22 -14.06 -12.46
C GLY A 110 -11.93 -15.21 -13.42
N ASN A 111 -10.96 -15.08 -14.34
CA ASN A 111 -10.66 -16.10 -15.35
C ASN A 111 -9.70 -17.19 -14.87
N ALA A 112 -9.90 -17.70 -13.64
CA ALA A 112 -9.12 -18.80 -13.08
C ALA A 112 -9.97 -19.67 -12.14
N ASN A 113 -10.18 -20.94 -12.49
CA ASN A 113 -11.01 -21.88 -11.74
C ASN A 113 -10.28 -22.62 -10.59
N TYR A 114 -9.13 -22.10 -10.16
CA TYR A 114 -8.25 -22.69 -9.15
C TYR A 114 -7.72 -21.61 -8.21
N CYS A 115 -7.20 -22.01 -7.04
CA CYS A 115 -6.66 -21.12 -5.99
C CYS A 115 -7.56 -19.90 -5.68
N GLU A 116 -8.88 -20.09 -5.74
CA GLU A 116 -9.89 -19.04 -5.58
C GLU A 116 -9.79 -17.85 -6.57
N GLY A 117 -9.04 -17.94 -7.66
CA GLY A 117 -8.84 -16.84 -8.61
C GLY A 117 -10.13 -16.32 -9.26
N GLY A 118 -11.14 -17.17 -9.37
CA GLY A 118 -12.46 -16.85 -9.90
C GLY A 118 -13.33 -16.01 -8.95
N ASN A 119 -13.00 -15.96 -7.66
CA ASN A 119 -13.81 -15.31 -6.64
C ASN A 119 -13.55 -13.80 -6.60
N THR A 120 -14.58 -13.01 -6.28
CA THR A 120 -14.43 -11.56 -6.06
C THR A 120 -13.90 -11.21 -4.66
N ALA A 121 -14.12 -12.08 -3.68
CA ALA A 121 -13.72 -11.89 -2.28
C ALA A 121 -12.50 -12.74 -1.90
N GLY A 122 -11.54 -12.14 -1.19
CA GLY A 122 -10.26 -12.73 -0.79
C GLY A 122 -9.08 -12.03 -1.46
N TRP A 123 -7.92 -12.00 -0.82
CA TRP A 123 -6.74 -11.35 -1.36
C TRP A 123 -5.90 -12.31 -2.21
N ALA A 124 -5.41 -11.88 -3.37
CA ALA A 124 -4.57 -12.73 -4.21
C ALA A 124 -3.22 -13.04 -3.54
N TYR A 125 -2.70 -12.14 -2.70
CA TYR A 125 -1.49 -12.43 -1.90
C TYR A 125 -1.68 -13.55 -0.85
N ASN A 126 -2.90 -14.03 -0.58
CA ASN A 126 -3.13 -15.22 0.25
C ASN A 126 -3.04 -16.52 -0.56
N PHE A 127 -2.44 -16.50 -1.75
CA PHE A 127 -2.32 -17.66 -2.64
C PHE A 127 -1.84 -18.93 -1.93
N SER A 128 -0.85 -18.81 -1.02
CA SER A 128 -0.29 -19.96 -0.31
C SER A 128 -1.29 -20.62 0.67
N ASP A 129 -2.31 -19.90 1.14
CA ASP A 129 -3.38 -20.47 1.95
C ASP A 129 -4.36 -21.27 1.08
N TYR A 130 -4.58 -20.83 -0.16
CA TYR A 130 -5.50 -21.47 -1.11
C TYR A 130 -4.84 -22.66 -1.84
N CYS A 131 -3.53 -22.57 -2.09
CA CYS A 131 -2.74 -23.54 -2.85
C CYS A 131 -1.39 -23.83 -2.18
N PRO A 132 -1.39 -24.47 -0.99
CA PRO A 132 -0.18 -24.68 -0.19
C PRO A 132 0.82 -25.67 -0.81
N GLU A 133 0.37 -26.50 -1.76
CA GLU A 133 1.19 -27.50 -2.46
C GLU A 133 1.72 -27.02 -3.82
N ASP A 134 1.38 -25.79 -4.25
CA ASP A 134 1.95 -25.23 -5.48
C ASP A 134 3.46 -25.11 -5.35
N PHE A 135 4.20 -25.44 -6.41
CA PHE A 135 5.66 -25.43 -6.40
C PHE A 135 6.24 -24.00 -6.42
N PHE A 136 5.52 -23.07 -7.04
CA PHE A 136 5.95 -21.68 -7.18
C PHE A 136 5.48 -20.89 -5.96
N ALA A 137 6.28 -20.99 -4.91
CA ALA A 137 6.05 -20.33 -3.65
C ALA A 137 6.08 -18.80 -3.78
N MET A 138 5.13 -18.15 -3.12
CA MET A 138 5.18 -16.70 -2.91
C MET A 138 6.23 -16.37 -1.83
N PRO A 139 7.03 -15.30 -1.99
CA PRO A 139 7.90 -14.83 -0.92
C PRO A 139 7.16 -14.50 0.38
N PHE A 140 7.73 -14.92 1.52
CA PHE A 140 7.11 -14.74 2.85
C PHE A 140 6.86 -13.27 3.22
N TRP A 141 7.64 -12.36 2.62
CA TRP A 141 7.60 -10.96 2.96
C TRP A 141 6.39 -10.23 2.36
N TRP A 142 5.74 -10.76 1.30
CA TRP A 142 4.50 -10.17 0.77
C TRP A 142 3.37 -10.13 1.81
N PRO A 143 2.94 -11.27 2.40
CA PRO A 143 1.88 -11.26 3.41
C PRO A 143 2.31 -10.51 4.68
N LYS A 144 3.61 -10.53 5.02
CA LYS A 144 4.15 -9.73 6.13
C LYS A 144 4.05 -8.22 5.87
N LEU A 145 4.44 -7.76 4.68
CA LEU A 145 4.32 -6.36 4.26
C LEU A 145 2.85 -5.93 4.21
N LEU A 146 1.96 -6.77 3.68
CA LEU A 146 0.53 -6.43 3.53
C LEU A 146 -0.25 -6.50 4.86
N SER A 147 0.34 -7.13 5.88
CA SER A 147 -0.17 -7.12 7.26
C SER A 147 0.44 -6.01 8.12
N SER A 148 1.40 -5.23 7.60
CA SER A 148 2.03 -4.12 8.34
C SER A 148 1.05 -2.96 8.51
N ASP A 149 0.99 -2.43 9.72
CA ASP A 149 0.12 -1.28 10.03
C ASP A 149 0.57 -0.02 9.26
N SER A 150 1.89 0.22 9.20
CA SER A 150 2.44 1.35 8.43
C SER A 150 2.16 1.23 6.93
N PHE A 151 2.26 0.02 6.35
CA PHE A 151 1.95 -0.20 4.95
C PHE A 151 0.45 -0.07 4.67
N GLN A 152 -0.40 -0.62 5.55
CA GLN A 152 -1.85 -0.54 5.43
C GLN A 152 -2.36 0.91 5.52
N ALA A 153 -1.76 1.75 6.36
CA ALA A 153 -2.10 3.16 6.45
C ALA A 153 -1.87 3.89 5.12
N VAL A 154 -0.68 3.74 4.52
CA VAL A 154 -0.36 4.33 3.20
C VAL A 154 -1.26 3.75 2.11
N THR A 155 -1.50 2.44 2.14
CA THR A 155 -2.40 1.76 1.19
C THR A 155 -3.81 2.34 1.27
N LYS A 156 -4.34 2.57 2.47
CA LYS A 156 -5.68 3.13 2.64
C LYS A 156 -5.76 4.57 2.10
N GLU A 157 -4.81 5.42 2.45
CA GLU A 157 -4.75 6.81 1.97
C GLU A 157 -4.69 6.86 0.44
N ARG A 158 -3.75 6.11 -0.15
CA ARG A 158 -3.57 6.04 -1.60
C ARG A 158 -4.79 5.47 -2.32
N TRP A 159 -5.44 4.45 -1.76
CA TRP A 159 -6.70 3.92 -2.31
C TRP A 159 -7.79 4.98 -2.34
N GLN A 160 -7.99 5.71 -1.23
CA GLN A 160 -9.00 6.77 -1.15
C GLN A 160 -8.76 7.91 -2.14
N GLU A 161 -7.49 8.24 -2.39
CA GLU A 161 -7.10 9.20 -3.44
C GLU A 161 -7.47 8.66 -4.83
N LEU A 162 -6.98 7.47 -5.19
CA LEU A 162 -7.13 6.92 -6.53
C LEU A 162 -8.57 6.55 -6.87
N ARG A 163 -9.39 6.19 -5.88
CA ARG A 163 -10.84 5.93 -6.07
C ARG A 163 -11.64 7.18 -6.41
N GLN A 164 -11.12 8.39 -6.17
CA GLN A 164 -11.72 9.64 -6.64
C GLN A 164 -11.39 9.98 -8.10
N GLY A 165 -10.52 9.20 -8.74
CA GLY A 165 -10.10 9.47 -10.11
C GLY A 165 -9.83 8.19 -10.91
N PRO A 166 -8.56 7.88 -11.21
CA PRO A 166 -8.20 6.86 -12.20
C PRO A 166 -8.71 5.45 -11.85
N LEU A 167 -8.87 5.15 -10.56
CA LEU A 167 -9.37 3.85 -10.12
C LEU A 167 -10.84 3.88 -9.74
N SER A 168 -11.59 4.97 -9.95
CA SER A 168 -13.05 4.99 -9.74
C SER A 168 -13.76 3.89 -10.54
N THR A 169 -14.88 3.38 -10.02
CA THR A 169 -15.66 2.33 -10.71
C THR A 169 -16.09 2.81 -12.10
N GLU A 170 -16.49 4.07 -12.22
CA GLU A 170 -16.88 4.71 -13.46
C GLU A 170 -15.72 4.74 -14.47
N THR A 171 -14.51 5.09 -14.03
CA THR A 171 -13.34 5.16 -14.92
C THR A 171 -12.92 3.78 -15.40
N ILE A 172 -12.88 2.78 -14.50
CA ILE A 172 -12.55 1.40 -14.85
C ILE A 172 -13.59 0.83 -15.84
N LEU A 173 -14.87 1.04 -15.57
CA LEU A 173 -15.94 0.57 -16.47
C LEU A 173 -15.95 1.32 -17.81
N TYR A 174 -15.56 2.60 -17.83
CA TYR A 174 -15.38 3.35 -19.08
C TYR A 174 -14.27 2.73 -19.95
N ILE A 175 -13.12 2.41 -19.36
CA ILE A 175 -12.02 1.72 -20.07
C ILE A 175 -12.50 0.37 -20.60
N TYR A 176 -13.17 -0.40 -19.75
CA TYR A 176 -13.74 -1.69 -20.11
C TYR A 176 -14.71 -1.59 -21.32
N ASP A 177 -15.68 -0.68 -21.26
CA ASP A 177 -16.66 -0.47 -22.32
C ASP A 177 -16.01 0.02 -23.63
N SER A 178 -14.99 0.89 -23.51
CA SER A 178 -14.21 1.35 -24.66
C SER A 178 -13.45 0.20 -25.33
N LEU A 179 -12.80 -0.66 -24.55
CA LEU A 179 -12.06 -1.81 -25.08
C LEU A 179 -13.00 -2.85 -25.70
N ALA A 180 -14.12 -3.15 -25.04
CA ALA A 180 -15.14 -4.05 -25.56
C ALA A 180 -15.69 -3.56 -26.92
N THR A 181 -15.86 -2.25 -27.07
CA THR A 181 -16.27 -1.62 -28.33
C THR A 181 -15.22 -1.77 -29.41
N GLU A 182 -13.95 -1.46 -29.09
CA GLU A 182 -12.83 -1.52 -30.03
C GLU A 182 -12.65 -2.94 -30.62
N VAL A 183 -12.84 -3.97 -29.80
CA VAL A 183 -12.63 -5.37 -30.23
C VAL A 183 -13.90 -6.08 -30.73
N ALA A 184 -15.07 -5.42 -30.75
CA ALA A 184 -16.37 -6.07 -30.99
C ALA A 184 -16.42 -6.86 -32.31
N ASP A 185 -16.00 -6.24 -33.42
CA ASP A 185 -16.00 -6.88 -34.74
C ASP A 185 -14.97 -8.02 -34.82
N ALA A 186 -13.83 -7.87 -34.16
CA ALA A 186 -12.79 -8.90 -34.11
C ALA A 186 -13.27 -10.11 -33.31
N ALA A 187 -13.96 -9.90 -32.19
CA ALA A 187 -14.54 -10.96 -31.36
C ALA A 187 -15.56 -11.79 -32.15
N ILE A 188 -16.44 -11.16 -32.96
CA ILE A 188 -17.39 -11.88 -33.82
C ILE A 188 -16.66 -12.80 -34.80
N ARG A 189 -15.64 -12.28 -35.51
CA ARG A 189 -14.85 -13.09 -36.46
C ARG A 189 -14.11 -14.23 -35.76
N ASN A 190 -13.58 -13.96 -34.57
CA ASN A 190 -12.88 -14.95 -33.74
C ASN A 190 -13.81 -16.12 -33.42
N PHE A 191 -14.98 -15.87 -32.83
CA PHE A 191 -15.87 -16.95 -32.40
C PHE A 191 -16.67 -17.60 -33.54
N GLN A 192 -16.74 -16.97 -34.72
CA GLN A 192 -17.16 -17.67 -35.95
C GLN A 192 -16.12 -18.71 -36.40
N ARG A 193 -14.83 -18.39 -36.27
CA ARG A 193 -13.74 -19.31 -36.62
C ARG A 193 -13.53 -20.39 -35.57
N TRP A 194 -13.62 -20.02 -34.30
CA TRP A 194 -13.42 -20.88 -33.13
C TRP A 194 -14.66 -20.81 -32.22
N PRO A 195 -15.70 -21.64 -32.47
CA PRO A 195 -16.95 -21.60 -31.73
C PRO A 195 -16.80 -22.27 -30.36
N VAL A 196 -16.24 -21.54 -29.40
CA VAL A 196 -15.90 -22.08 -28.05
C VAL A 196 -16.59 -21.33 -26.90
N LEU A 197 -17.51 -20.41 -27.19
CA LEU A 197 -18.17 -19.57 -26.16
C LEU A 197 -19.02 -20.37 -25.17
N ASP A 198 -19.47 -21.56 -25.55
CA ASP A 198 -20.27 -22.49 -24.73
C ASP A 198 -19.47 -23.74 -24.32
N ILE A 199 -18.15 -23.73 -24.54
CA ILE A 199 -17.24 -24.83 -24.22
C ILE A 199 -16.32 -24.41 -23.10
N HIS A 200 -16.25 -25.20 -22.03
CA HIS A 200 -15.26 -25.00 -20.99
C HIS A 200 -13.85 -25.25 -21.53
N ILE A 201 -13.00 -24.22 -21.51
CA ILE A 201 -11.56 -24.31 -21.75
C ILE A 201 -10.86 -24.00 -20.44
N TRP A 202 -9.90 -24.82 -20.04
CA TRP A 202 -9.13 -24.52 -18.83
C TRP A 202 -8.37 -23.20 -19.00
N PRO A 203 -8.35 -22.29 -18.01
CA PRO A 203 -8.91 -22.40 -16.64
C PRO A 203 -10.18 -21.58 -16.40
N ASN A 204 -11.10 -21.47 -17.37
CA ASN A 204 -12.30 -20.63 -17.22
C ASN A 204 -13.11 -21.00 -15.96
N ALA A 205 -13.32 -20.03 -15.06
CA ALA A 205 -14.19 -20.20 -13.90
C ALA A 205 -15.68 -20.12 -14.27
N GLN A 206 -15.99 -19.35 -15.31
CA GLN A 206 -17.33 -19.18 -15.87
C GLN A 206 -17.29 -19.43 -17.37
N VAL A 207 -18.33 -20.07 -17.89
CA VAL A 207 -18.63 -20.16 -19.33
C VAL A 207 -20.01 -19.54 -19.53
N ALA A 208 -20.09 -18.38 -20.16
CA ALA A 208 -21.32 -17.60 -20.27
C ALA A 208 -22.12 -17.86 -21.56
N GLY A 209 -21.53 -18.56 -22.53
CA GLY A 209 -22.23 -19.06 -23.73
C GLY A 209 -22.37 -18.05 -24.87
N SER A 210 -22.07 -16.77 -24.65
CA SER A 210 -22.12 -15.74 -25.70
C SER A 210 -21.23 -14.54 -25.35
N ILE A 211 -20.78 -13.78 -26.36
CA ILE A 211 -19.99 -12.56 -26.15
C ILE A 211 -20.70 -11.59 -25.19
N ALA A 212 -22.00 -11.36 -25.39
CA ALA A 212 -22.77 -10.45 -24.53
C ALA A 212 -22.85 -10.92 -23.07
N ALA A 213 -22.98 -12.24 -22.86
CA ALA A 213 -23.02 -12.80 -21.52
C ALA A 213 -21.64 -12.78 -20.83
N GLU A 214 -20.55 -13.04 -21.56
CA GLU A 214 -19.18 -12.91 -21.05
C GLU A 214 -18.87 -11.46 -20.64
N LEU A 215 -19.30 -10.51 -21.48
CA LEU A 215 -19.13 -9.09 -21.18
C LEU A 215 -19.94 -8.68 -19.95
N GLN A 216 -21.16 -9.18 -19.80
CA GLN A 216 -21.97 -8.88 -18.62
C GLN A 216 -21.37 -9.51 -17.35
N TRP A 217 -20.90 -10.75 -17.44
CA TRP A 217 -20.30 -11.44 -16.32
C TRP A 217 -19.02 -10.73 -15.83
N THR A 218 -18.12 -10.39 -16.75
CA THR A 218 -16.86 -9.68 -16.43
C THR A 218 -17.15 -8.31 -15.80
N ARG A 219 -18.15 -7.58 -16.32
CA ARG A 219 -18.59 -6.30 -15.75
C ARG A 219 -19.06 -6.45 -14.31
N THR A 220 -19.94 -7.42 -14.05
CA THR A 220 -20.44 -7.69 -12.70
C THR A 220 -19.31 -8.11 -11.77
N TRP A 221 -18.40 -8.97 -12.22
CA TRP A 221 -17.24 -9.40 -11.45
C TRP A 221 -16.36 -8.21 -11.02
N ILE A 222 -16.06 -7.28 -11.95
CA ILE A 222 -15.27 -6.08 -11.65
C ILE A 222 -15.95 -5.22 -10.58
N ILE A 223 -17.26 -4.99 -10.69
CA ILE A 223 -18.02 -4.17 -9.73
C ILE A 223 -17.99 -4.82 -8.35
N ASP A 224 -18.26 -6.11 -8.27
CA ASP A 224 -18.29 -6.86 -7.01
C ASP A 224 -16.90 -6.91 -6.37
N ARG A 225 -15.85 -7.07 -7.18
CA ARG A 225 -14.45 -7.05 -6.73
C ARG A 225 -14.06 -5.70 -6.13
N LEU A 226 -14.31 -4.60 -6.86
CA LEU A 226 -14.01 -3.24 -6.38
C LEU A 226 -14.81 -2.92 -5.11
N THR A 227 -16.09 -3.31 -5.05
CA THR A 227 -16.93 -3.14 -3.86
C THR A 227 -16.37 -3.91 -2.66
N TRP A 228 -15.91 -5.15 -2.88
CA TRP A 228 -15.27 -5.94 -1.83
C TRP A 228 -13.97 -5.28 -1.35
N MET A 229 -13.11 -4.85 -2.27
CA MET A 229 -11.86 -4.16 -1.95
C MET A 229 -12.10 -2.86 -1.20
N ASP A 230 -13.07 -2.04 -1.60
CA ASP A 230 -13.47 -0.83 -0.89
C ASP A 230 -13.81 -1.15 0.58
N ASN A 231 -14.58 -2.22 0.84
CA ASN A 231 -14.93 -2.62 2.20
C ASN A 231 -13.72 -3.10 3.02
N GLN A 232 -12.79 -3.85 2.41
CA GLN A 232 -11.61 -4.35 3.13
C GLN A 232 -10.57 -3.24 3.37
N ILE A 233 -10.28 -2.41 2.38
CA ILE A 233 -9.28 -1.34 2.53
C ILE A 233 -9.82 -0.25 3.47
N ASN A 234 -11.13 -0.03 3.51
CA ASN A 234 -11.71 0.86 4.51
C ASN A 234 -11.63 0.31 5.94
N SER A 235 -11.46 -1.01 6.14
CA SER A 235 -11.23 -1.61 7.45
C SER A 235 -9.75 -1.72 7.82
N PHE A 236 -8.83 -1.51 6.87
CA PHE A 236 -7.42 -1.32 7.19
C PHE A 236 -7.28 -0.21 8.21
N VAL A 237 -6.27 -0.33 9.05
CA VAL A 237 -6.01 0.59 10.15
C VAL A 237 -5.97 2.02 9.56
N SER A 238 -7.03 2.80 9.79
CA SER A 238 -7.11 4.23 9.43
C SER A 238 -6.27 5.08 10.36
N ASP A 239 -5.99 4.50 11.51
CA ASP A 239 -5.10 5.08 12.45
C ASP A 239 -3.70 4.77 11.90
N VAL A 240 -3.13 5.74 11.17
CA VAL A 240 -1.86 6.28 11.69
C VAL A 240 -2.12 6.33 13.17
N PHE A 241 -1.55 5.40 13.94
CA PHE A 241 -1.95 5.20 15.32
C PHE A 241 -2.13 6.60 15.98
N ASP A 242 -2.77 6.65 17.14
CA ASP A 242 -2.04 7.29 18.24
C ASP A 242 -0.64 6.62 18.35
N VAL A 243 0.21 6.74 17.31
CA VAL A 243 1.64 6.74 17.42
C VAL A 243 1.68 8.00 18.24
N GLU A 244 1.91 7.83 19.53
CA GLU A 244 2.37 8.92 20.33
C GLU A 244 3.58 9.47 19.57
N PHE A 245 3.40 10.35 18.59
CA PHE A 245 4.50 11.07 17.94
C PHE A 245 5.26 11.87 18.99
N VAL A 246 4.60 12.04 20.14
CA VAL A 246 5.06 12.59 21.38
C VAL A 246 4.56 11.68 22.52
N SER A 247 5.45 11.15 23.35
CA SER A 247 5.11 10.53 24.64
C SER A 247 5.24 11.56 25.78
N ASP A 248 4.66 11.27 26.95
CA ASP A 248 4.74 12.13 28.14
C ASP A 248 4.31 13.59 27.91
N PHE A 249 3.26 13.80 27.11
CA PHE A 249 2.80 15.13 26.76
C PHE A 249 2.07 15.83 27.92
N HIS A 250 2.62 16.97 28.35
CA HIS A 250 2.07 17.83 29.38
C HIS A 250 1.95 19.28 28.87
N ILE A 251 0.82 19.91 29.17
CA ILE A 251 0.61 21.33 28.93
C ILE A 251 0.05 21.96 30.21
N TYR A 252 0.75 22.94 30.77
CA TYR A 252 0.42 23.48 32.08
C TYR A 252 0.93 24.93 32.28
N PRO A 253 0.32 25.72 33.19
CA PRO A 253 -0.92 25.41 33.90
C PRO A 253 -2.12 25.40 32.94
N GLN A 254 -3.08 24.50 33.21
CA GLN A 254 -4.38 24.49 32.56
C GLN A 254 -5.46 24.50 33.65
N PRO A 255 -6.24 25.57 33.78
CA PRO A 255 -6.19 26.83 33.01
C PRO A 255 -4.95 27.70 33.28
N THR A 256 -4.62 28.61 32.36
CA THR A 256 -3.54 29.61 32.53
C THR A 256 -4.10 31.03 32.67
N SER A 257 -3.34 31.94 33.30
CA SER A 257 -3.60 33.39 33.32
C SER A 257 -2.55 34.21 32.54
N ALA A 258 -1.43 33.62 32.14
CA ALA A 258 -0.33 34.34 31.49
C ALA A 258 0.53 33.46 30.59
N GLU A 259 1.18 32.44 31.16
CA GLU A 259 2.12 31.56 30.47
C GLU A 259 1.60 30.14 30.37
N ILE A 260 1.98 29.45 29.30
CA ILE A 260 1.72 28.02 29.13
C ILE A 260 3.03 27.36 28.81
N SER A 261 3.40 26.36 29.59
CA SER A 261 4.52 25.46 29.32
C SER A 261 4.01 24.21 28.62
N LEU A 262 4.79 23.75 27.66
CA LEU A 262 4.57 22.57 26.85
C LEU A 262 5.77 21.65 27.02
N GLU A 263 5.55 20.42 27.46
CA GLU A 263 6.59 19.41 27.65
C GLU A 263 6.17 18.09 27.01
N PHE A 264 7.05 17.45 26.26
CA PHE A 264 6.82 16.12 25.69
C PHE A 264 8.11 15.49 25.16
N VAL A 265 8.11 14.19 24.91
CA VAL A 265 9.21 13.47 24.28
C VAL A 265 8.82 13.08 22.85
N PRO A 266 9.40 13.69 21.80
CA PRO A 266 9.07 13.37 20.42
C PRO A 266 9.64 12.01 20.02
N LEU A 267 8.87 11.23 19.25
CA LEU A 267 9.31 9.94 18.69
C LEU A 267 9.90 10.06 17.27
N LYS A 268 9.87 11.26 16.67
CA LYS A 268 10.54 11.59 15.40
C LYS A 268 11.36 12.88 15.51
N SER A 269 12.50 12.93 14.82
CA SER A 269 13.32 14.15 14.69
C SER A 269 12.84 15.02 13.53
N GLY A 270 13.01 16.34 13.64
CA GLY A 270 12.78 17.28 12.54
C GLY A 270 11.95 18.50 12.93
N PRO A 271 11.67 19.39 11.94
CA PRO A 271 10.90 20.60 12.17
C PRO A 271 9.42 20.27 12.45
N ALA A 272 8.82 20.94 13.42
CA ALA A 272 7.40 20.88 13.70
C ALA A 272 6.84 22.28 13.95
N ILE A 273 5.55 22.48 13.70
CA ILE A 273 4.86 23.76 13.91
C ILE A 273 3.66 23.50 14.81
N MET A 274 3.60 24.19 15.95
CA MET A 274 2.40 24.28 16.75
C MET A 274 1.61 25.52 16.32
N THR A 275 0.33 25.39 16.03
CA THR A 275 -0.58 26.50 15.75
C THR A 275 -1.73 26.51 16.73
N ILE A 276 -2.07 27.69 17.25
CA ILE A 276 -3.19 27.92 18.17
C ILE A 276 -4.34 28.59 17.42
N TYR A 277 -5.56 28.09 17.62
CA TYR A 277 -6.77 28.53 16.96
C TYR A 277 -7.82 29.00 17.97
N ASN A 278 -8.61 30.00 17.59
CA ASN A 278 -9.82 30.38 18.32
C ASN A 278 -10.98 29.40 18.05
N SER A 279 -12.12 29.60 18.73
CA SER A 279 -13.33 28.77 18.56
C SER A 279 -13.97 28.85 17.17
N LEU A 280 -13.57 29.81 16.33
CA LEU A 280 -14.00 29.95 14.93
C LEU A 280 -13.01 29.31 13.95
N GLY A 281 -11.95 28.66 14.43
CA GLY A 281 -10.93 28.01 13.60
C GLY A 281 -9.91 28.97 13.00
N GLN A 282 -9.85 30.23 13.44
CA GLN A 282 -8.85 31.19 12.96
C GLN A 282 -7.53 31.01 13.73
N SER A 283 -6.41 30.92 13.00
CA SER A 283 -5.07 30.84 13.59
C SER A 283 -4.72 32.16 14.28
N LEU A 284 -4.28 32.07 15.54
CA LEU A 284 -3.89 33.22 16.36
C LEU A 284 -2.37 33.34 16.47
N GLU A 285 -1.69 32.23 16.67
CA GLU A 285 -0.25 32.18 16.94
C GLU A 285 0.33 30.85 16.48
N SER A 286 1.58 30.86 16.01
CA SER A 286 2.31 29.67 15.61
C SER A 286 3.71 29.67 16.20
N LEU A 287 4.18 28.49 16.61
CA LEU A 287 5.51 28.25 17.16
C LEU A 287 6.21 27.18 16.31
N GLU A 288 7.34 27.54 15.71
CA GLU A 288 8.23 26.58 15.07
C GLU A 288 9.13 25.90 16.12
N MET A 289 9.33 24.60 15.97
CA MET A 289 10.06 23.74 16.89
C MET A 289 11.02 22.85 16.10
N GLN A 290 12.18 22.56 16.69
CA GLN A 290 13.11 21.56 16.17
C GLN A 290 13.16 20.40 17.16
N LEU A 291 12.56 19.27 16.77
CA LEU A 291 12.41 18.11 17.62
C LEU A 291 13.55 17.11 17.39
N SER A 292 14.00 16.45 18.46
CA SER A 292 15.01 15.40 18.41
C SER A 292 14.44 14.13 19.04
N ARG A 293 14.36 13.05 18.27
CA ARG A 293 13.79 11.75 18.69
C ARG A 293 14.29 11.35 20.09
N ASN A 294 13.37 10.93 20.94
CA ASN A 294 13.58 10.46 22.32
C ASN A 294 14.28 11.46 23.25
N THR A 295 14.29 12.75 22.90
CA THR A 295 14.86 13.83 23.73
C THR A 295 13.75 14.75 24.20
N ALA A 296 13.59 14.90 25.52
CA ALA A 296 12.55 15.76 26.08
C ALA A 296 12.63 17.19 25.51
N PHE A 297 11.51 17.65 24.97
CA PHE A 297 11.29 19.00 24.50
C PHE A 297 10.46 19.76 25.54
N SER A 298 10.89 20.97 25.89
CA SER A 298 10.16 21.87 26.78
C SER A 298 10.25 23.30 26.25
N THR A 299 9.12 24.00 26.26
CA THR A 299 9.04 25.42 25.86
C THR A 299 7.92 26.14 26.62
N THR A 300 8.05 27.45 26.77
CA THR A 300 7.04 28.29 27.41
C THR A 300 6.58 29.37 26.45
N LEU A 301 5.26 29.47 26.28
CA LEU A 301 4.58 30.46 25.46
C LEU A 301 3.92 31.51 26.38
N ARG A 302 3.87 32.76 25.92
CA ARG A 302 3.11 33.87 26.53
C ARG A 302 2.01 34.29 25.57
N PRO A 303 0.87 33.59 25.55
CA PRO A 303 -0.06 33.77 24.47
C PRO A 303 -0.77 35.13 24.59
N ASN A 304 -0.65 35.96 23.55
CA ASN A 304 -1.17 37.34 23.57
C ASN A 304 -2.61 37.45 23.02
N PHE A 305 -3.46 36.51 23.42
CA PHE A 305 -4.88 36.48 23.07
C PHE A 305 -5.79 36.62 24.29
N PRO A 306 -7.06 37.05 24.11
CA PRO A 306 -8.00 37.29 25.21
C PRO A 306 -8.36 36.03 26.00
N HIS A 307 -9.12 36.20 27.08
CA HIS A 307 -9.59 35.09 27.91
C HIS A 307 -10.58 34.25 27.10
N GLY A 308 -10.50 32.93 27.23
CA GLY A 308 -11.34 32.04 26.46
C GLY A 308 -10.78 30.64 26.28
N TYR A 309 -11.41 29.94 25.35
CA TYR A 309 -11.11 28.57 24.97
C TYR A 309 -10.45 28.52 23.59
N PHE A 310 -9.34 27.82 23.50
CA PHE A 310 -8.51 27.71 22.31
C PHE A 310 -8.16 26.25 22.03
N ILE A 311 -7.88 25.95 20.77
CA ILE A 311 -7.40 24.64 20.32
C ILE A 311 -5.98 24.82 19.82
N PHE A 312 -5.08 23.90 20.14
CA PHE A 312 -3.78 23.84 19.49
C PHE A 312 -3.67 22.58 18.63
N GLN A 313 -2.86 22.68 17.58
CA GLN A 313 -2.45 21.57 16.74
C GLN A 313 -0.94 21.65 16.53
N ILE A 314 -0.24 20.53 16.63
CA ILE A 314 1.18 20.39 16.32
C ILE A 314 1.29 19.54 15.06
N ILE A 315 1.95 20.06 14.04
CA ILE A 315 2.12 19.42 12.73
C ILE A 315 3.61 19.23 12.45
N GLN A 316 3.99 18.04 11.98
CA GLN A 316 5.34 17.71 11.53
C GLN A 316 5.25 17.06 10.15
N ASN A 317 6.01 17.57 9.17
CA ASN A 317 5.99 17.08 7.79
C ASN A 317 4.57 16.95 7.18
N GLY A 318 3.69 17.89 7.49
CA GLY A 318 2.30 17.88 7.00
C GLY A 318 1.33 16.96 7.78
N GLN A 319 1.82 16.17 8.73
CA GLN A 319 1.00 15.29 9.57
C GLN A 319 0.71 15.90 10.93
N LEU A 320 -0.52 15.78 11.41
CA LEU A 320 -0.91 16.18 12.77
C LEU A 320 -0.31 15.21 13.78
N ILE A 321 0.59 15.69 14.65
CA ILE A 321 1.27 14.87 15.66
C ILE A 321 0.70 15.00 17.07
N LYS A 322 0.03 16.13 17.38
CA LYS A 322 -0.74 16.29 18.63
C LYS A 322 -1.77 17.40 18.49
N SER A 323 -2.92 17.26 19.14
CA SER A 323 -3.85 18.37 19.31
C SER A 323 -4.42 18.39 20.73
N GLY A 324 -4.93 19.54 21.16
CA GLY A 324 -5.50 19.67 22.48
C GLY A 324 -6.10 21.05 22.73
N LYS A 325 -6.41 21.30 24.01
CA LYS A 325 -7.19 22.45 24.45
C LYS A 325 -6.34 23.35 25.34
N ILE A 326 -6.54 24.65 25.20
CA ILE A 326 -5.98 25.67 26.06
C ILE A 326 -7.12 26.52 26.63
N ILE A 327 -7.13 26.68 27.96
CA ILE A 327 -8.09 27.55 28.64
C ILE A 327 -7.30 28.70 29.27
N LYS A 328 -7.60 29.93 28.85
CA LYS A 328 -7.01 31.15 29.41
C LYS A 328 -8.06 31.93 30.21
N HIS A 329 -7.76 32.22 31.48
CA HIS A 329 -8.63 32.90 32.43
C HIS A 329 -8.32 34.37 32.64
#